data_AF-A0A498HUN3-F1
#
_entry.id   AF-A0A498HUN3-F1
#
_cell.length_a   1.000
_cell.length_b   1.000
_cell.length_c   1.000
_cell.angle_alpha   90.00
_cell.angle_beta   90.00
_cell.angle_gamma   90.00
#
_symmetry.space_group_name_H-M   'P 1'
#
loop_
_entity.id
_entity.type
_entity.pdbx_description
1 polymer ?
#
loop_
_entity_poly.entity_id
_entity_poly.type
_entity_poly.pdbx_seq_one_letter_code
_entity_poly.pdbx_strand_id
1 'polypeptide(L)'
;MSVAKRVAEEFGCRLGEEVGYSIRFEDCTGPETVIKYMTDGMLLREILIDKDLSQYSVVMLDEAHERTVHTDVLFGLLKPLLKRRPDFRLIVTSATLDAENDYLDAALITVLQIHLSEPEGDILLFLTGQEEIDFACQSLHERMKGLGRNVPELIILPVYSALPSEIQSRIFDPAPQGKRKVVVATNIAETSLTIDGIYYVIDPGFAKQNVFNPKLGLDSLVITPISQASANQRKGRAGRTGPGKCFRLYTESTYLNEMLPTTTPEIQRINLGFTALTMKAMGINDLLTFDFMDPPPRQALVSAMEQLYKLGALDEEGLLTKLGRKMAEFPLDPPLSKMLLASVDLGCSDEILTIIE
;
A
#
# COMPACT_ATOMS: atom_id res chain seq x y z
N MET A 1 -23.88 -14.70 5.05
CA MET A 1 -24.81 -15.36 5.99
C MET A 1 -24.96 -14.58 7.30
N SER A 2 -23.89 -14.33 8.07
CA SER A 2 -23.94 -13.62 9.35
C SER A 2 -24.55 -12.21 9.27
N VAL A 3 -24.16 -11.43 8.25
CA VAL A 3 -24.66 -10.06 8.04
C VAL A 3 -26.16 -10.05 7.73
N ALA A 4 -26.62 -10.89 6.80
CA ALA A 4 -28.04 -11.01 6.46
C ALA A 4 -28.90 -11.38 7.69
N LYS A 5 -28.42 -12.28 8.54
CA LYS A 5 -29.09 -12.64 9.79
C LYS A 5 -29.19 -11.43 10.73
N ARG A 6 -28.09 -10.68 10.92
CA ARG A 6 -28.09 -9.50 11.76
C ARG A 6 -29.06 -8.44 11.26
N VAL A 7 -29.12 -8.23 9.95
CA VAL A 7 -30.02 -7.26 9.33
C VAL A 7 -31.48 -7.68 9.46
N ALA A 8 -31.78 -8.97 9.35
CA ALA A 8 -33.13 -9.49 9.63
C ALA A 8 -33.57 -9.23 11.08
N GLU A 9 -32.66 -9.42 12.05
CA GLU A 9 -32.90 -9.11 13.47
C GLU A 9 -33.19 -7.62 13.71
N GLU A 10 -32.41 -6.73 13.10
CA GLU A 10 -32.58 -5.26 13.21
C GLU A 10 -33.85 -4.78 12.48
N PHE A 11 -34.19 -5.41 11.35
CA PHE A 11 -35.40 -5.12 10.59
C PHE A 11 -36.67 -5.69 11.26
N GLY A 12 -36.51 -6.65 12.17
CA GLY A 12 -37.61 -7.30 12.88
C GLY A 12 -38.33 -8.39 12.07
N CYS A 13 -37.68 -8.98 11.07
CA CYS A 13 -38.23 -10.06 10.23
C CYS A 13 -37.51 -11.39 10.45
N ARG A 14 -38.06 -12.48 9.90
CA ARG A 14 -37.33 -13.76 9.86
C ARG A 14 -36.38 -13.78 8.67
N LEU A 15 -35.21 -14.38 8.86
CA LEU A 15 -34.27 -14.61 7.77
C LEU A 15 -34.91 -15.50 6.70
N GLY A 16 -34.92 -15.04 5.45
CA GLY A 16 -35.58 -15.69 4.32
C GLY A 16 -36.95 -15.09 3.95
N GLU A 17 -37.50 -14.19 4.77
CA GLU A 17 -38.66 -13.35 4.43
C GLU A 17 -38.15 -12.06 3.74
N GLU A 18 -38.33 -10.88 4.33
CA GLU A 18 -37.94 -9.58 3.75
C GLU A 18 -36.43 -9.42 3.60
N VAL A 19 -35.65 -10.07 4.45
CA VAL A 19 -34.18 -10.12 4.36
C VAL A 19 -33.74 -11.55 4.11
N GLY A 20 -33.07 -11.78 2.99
CA GLY A 20 -32.61 -13.10 2.57
C GLY A 20 -31.15 -13.11 2.15
N TYR A 21 -30.61 -14.30 1.87
CA TYR A 21 -29.28 -14.43 1.31
C TYR A 21 -29.15 -15.57 0.30
N SER A 22 -28.19 -15.44 -0.61
CA SER A 22 -27.87 -16.46 -1.60
C SER A 22 -26.36 -16.63 -1.71
N ILE A 23 -25.87 -17.82 -1.38
CA ILE A 23 -24.47 -18.20 -1.51
C ILE A 23 -24.37 -19.48 -2.36
N ARG A 24 -23.15 -19.88 -2.69
CA ARG A 24 -22.95 -21.10 -3.47
C ARG A 24 -23.51 -22.30 -2.71
N PHE A 25 -24.47 -23.00 -3.34
CA PHE A 25 -25.17 -24.19 -2.82
C PHE A 25 -26.25 -23.94 -1.76
N GLU A 26 -26.53 -22.69 -1.39
CA GLU A 26 -27.55 -22.37 -0.40
C GLU A 26 -28.26 -21.07 -0.77
N ASP A 27 -29.59 -21.14 -0.88
CA ASP A 27 -30.44 -19.99 -1.17
C ASP A 27 -31.56 -19.92 -0.13
N CYS A 28 -31.55 -18.84 0.64
CA CYS A 28 -32.52 -18.55 1.69
C CYS A 28 -33.21 -17.23 1.32
N THR A 29 -34.00 -17.29 0.24
CA THR A 29 -34.78 -16.17 -0.28
C THR A 29 -36.18 -16.66 -0.65
N GLY A 30 -37.14 -15.74 -0.65
CA GLY A 30 -38.54 -16.00 -1.00
C GLY A 30 -39.16 -14.86 -1.80
N PRO A 31 -40.44 -14.98 -2.20
CA PRO A 31 -41.15 -13.94 -2.95
C PRO A 31 -41.24 -12.59 -2.20
N GLU A 32 -41.21 -12.62 -0.87
CA GLU A 32 -41.26 -11.45 -0.01
C GLU A 32 -39.88 -10.79 0.22
N THR A 33 -38.80 -11.36 -0.32
CA THR A 33 -37.44 -10.84 -0.09
C THR A 33 -37.23 -9.49 -0.77
N VAL A 34 -36.95 -8.48 0.04
CA VAL A 34 -36.67 -7.10 -0.38
C VAL A 34 -35.18 -6.82 -0.39
N ILE A 35 -34.44 -7.32 0.62
CA ILE A 35 -32.99 -7.14 0.75
C ILE A 35 -32.32 -8.51 0.62
N LYS A 36 -31.53 -8.68 -0.44
CA LYS A 36 -30.83 -9.94 -0.72
C LYS A 36 -29.32 -9.76 -0.61
N TYR A 37 -28.72 -10.44 0.36
CA TYR A 37 -27.26 -10.53 0.50
C TYR A 37 -26.73 -11.70 -0.34
N MET A 38 -25.73 -11.48 -1.18
CA MET A 38 -25.17 -12.57 -1.97
C MET A 38 -23.67 -12.43 -2.19
N THR A 39 -23.01 -13.53 -2.52
CA THR A 39 -21.61 -13.46 -2.95
C THR A 39 -21.51 -12.91 -4.37
N ASP A 40 -20.37 -12.29 -4.68
CA ASP A 40 -20.05 -11.76 -6.01
C ASP A 40 -20.31 -12.76 -7.16
N GLY A 41 -19.95 -14.03 -6.96
CA GLY A 41 -20.16 -15.10 -7.94
C GLY A 41 -21.64 -15.46 -8.15
N MET A 42 -22.49 -15.27 -7.14
CA MET A 42 -23.94 -15.48 -7.29
C MET A 42 -24.57 -14.33 -8.08
N LEU A 43 -24.18 -13.09 -7.81
CA LEU A 43 -24.62 -11.94 -8.61
C LEU A 43 -24.18 -12.07 -10.07
N LEU A 44 -22.93 -12.49 -10.31
CA LEU A 44 -22.43 -12.73 -11.66
C LEU A 44 -23.27 -13.78 -12.39
N ARG A 45 -23.67 -14.85 -11.71
CA ARG A 45 -24.56 -15.88 -12.26
C ARG A 45 -25.93 -15.33 -12.60
N GLU A 46 -26.48 -14.44 -11.78
CA GLU A 46 -27.76 -13.79 -12.08
C GLU A 46 -27.69 -12.86 -13.29
N ILE A 47 -26.60 -12.08 -13.45
CA ILE A 47 -26.38 -11.26 -14.65
C ILE A 47 -26.29 -12.11 -15.93
N LEU A 48 -25.74 -13.32 -15.83
CA LEU A 48 -25.68 -14.24 -16.97
C LEU A 48 -27.07 -14.73 -17.40
N ILE A 49 -28.03 -14.79 -16.46
CA ILE A 49 -29.42 -15.21 -16.73
C ILE A 49 -30.25 -14.00 -17.18
N ASP A 50 -30.17 -12.89 -16.45
CA ASP A 50 -30.84 -11.63 -16.76
C ASP A 50 -29.81 -10.50 -16.84
N LYS A 51 -29.48 -10.12 -18.08
CA LYS A 51 -28.48 -9.08 -18.38
C LYS A 51 -28.88 -7.68 -17.93
N ASP A 52 -30.17 -7.45 -17.70
CA ASP A 52 -30.68 -6.15 -17.26
C ASP A 52 -30.95 -6.09 -15.75
N LEU A 53 -30.75 -7.21 -15.04
CA LEU A 53 -30.97 -7.33 -13.60
C LEU A 53 -32.34 -6.77 -13.19
N SER A 54 -33.39 -7.14 -13.93
CA SER A 54 -34.73 -6.55 -13.86
C SER A 54 -35.37 -6.69 -12.48
N GLN A 55 -34.92 -7.66 -11.68
CA GLN A 55 -35.36 -7.88 -10.29
C GLN A 55 -34.79 -6.86 -9.30
N TYR A 56 -33.76 -6.09 -9.68
CA TYR A 56 -33.06 -5.17 -8.79
C TYR A 56 -33.17 -3.72 -9.29
N SER A 57 -33.57 -2.82 -8.39
CA SER A 57 -33.49 -1.36 -8.61
C SER A 57 -32.14 -0.80 -8.17
N VAL A 58 -31.52 -1.40 -7.17
CA VAL A 58 -30.22 -1.02 -6.62
C VAL A 58 -29.36 -2.25 -6.41
N VAL A 59 -28.10 -2.19 -6.81
CA VAL A 59 -27.07 -3.15 -6.40
C VAL A 59 -26.00 -2.42 -5.62
N MET A 60 -25.63 -2.98 -4.48
CA MET A 60 -24.50 -2.53 -3.67
C MET A 60 -23.38 -3.56 -3.78
N LEU A 61 -22.23 -3.15 -4.32
CA LEU A 61 -21.01 -3.95 -4.32
C LEU A 61 -20.19 -3.55 -3.11
N ASP A 62 -20.16 -4.44 -2.12
CA ASP A 62 -19.41 -4.23 -0.88
C ASP A 62 -17.99 -4.79 -0.97
N GLU A 63 -17.09 -4.24 -0.17
CA GLU A 63 -15.68 -4.61 -0.11
C GLU A 63 -14.96 -4.63 -1.48
N ALA A 64 -15.29 -3.66 -2.35
CA ALA A 64 -14.70 -3.56 -3.70
C ALA A 64 -13.17 -3.40 -3.70
N HIS A 65 -12.57 -3.16 -2.54
CA HIS A 65 -11.13 -3.08 -2.33
C HIS A 65 -10.42 -4.45 -2.37
N GLU A 66 -11.12 -5.56 -2.13
CA GLU A 66 -10.54 -6.91 -2.20
C GLU A 66 -10.12 -7.31 -3.62
N ARG A 67 -10.55 -6.55 -4.65
CA ARG A 67 -10.17 -6.73 -6.07
C ARG A 67 -10.34 -8.19 -6.53
N THR A 68 -11.44 -8.83 -6.14
CA THR A 68 -11.72 -10.20 -6.59
C THR A 68 -11.98 -10.21 -8.10
N VAL A 69 -11.66 -11.32 -8.78
CA VAL A 69 -11.91 -11.50 -10.22
C VAL A 69 -13.39 -11.28 -10.54
N HIS A 70 -14.29 -11.79 -9.71
CA HIS A 70 -15.73 -11.60 -9.94
C HIS A 70 -16.14 -10.13 -9.83
N THR A 71 -15.63 -9.38 -8.85
CA THR A 71 -15.94 -7.96 -8.68
C THR A 71 -15.46 -7.11 -9.87
N ASP A 72 -14.27 -7.39 -10.42
CA ASP A 72 -13.79 -6.70 -11.62
C ASP A 72 -14.64 -7.03 -12.86
N VAL A 73 -15.04 -8.29 -13.03
CA VAL A 73 -15.97 -8.70 -14.09
C VAL A 73 -17.33 -8.02 -13.91
N LEU A 74 -17.85 -7.96 -12.68
CA LEU A 74 -19.09 -7.26 -12.36
C LEU A 74 -19.00 -5.77 -12.71
N PHE A 75 -17.90 -5.08 -12.43
CA PHE A 75 -17.71 -3.70 -12.88
C PHE A 75 -17.74 -3.57 -14.41
N GLY A 76 -17.12 -4.50 -15.12
CA GLY A 76 -17.16 -4.56 -16.58
C GLY A 76 -18.58 -4.73 -17.14
N LEU A 77 -19.43 -5.50 -16.46
CA LEU A 77 -20.80 -5.79 -16.89
C LEU A 77 -21.82 -4.71 -16.46
N LEU A 78 -21.65 -4.15 -15.26
CA LEU A 78 -22.57 -3.16 -14.69
C LEU A 78 -22.37 -1.75 -15.28
N LYS A 79 -21.14 -1.38 -15.70
CA LYS A 79 -20.88 -0.08 -16.35
C LYS A 79 -21.72 0.13 -17.63
N PRO A 80 -21.80 -0.82 -18.57
CA PRO A 80 -22.74 -0.72 -19.69
C PRO A 80 -24.20 -0.73 -19.26
N LEU A 81 -24.56 -1.49 -18.22
CA LEU A 81 -25.95 -1.56 -17.74
C LEU A 81 -26.45 -0.21 -17.24
N LEU A 82 -25.64 0.51 -16.46
CA LEU A 82 -25.98 1.87 -15.97
C LEU A 82 -26.29 2.86 -17.10
N LYS A 83 -25.70 2.68 -18.28
CA LYS A 83 -26.00 3.52 -19.44
C LYS A 83 -27.34 3.16 -20.09
N ARG A 84 -27.79 1.91 -19.97
CA ARG A 84 -29.04 1.42 -20.58
C ARG A 84 -30.25 1.51 -19.64
N ARG A 85 -30.05 1.35 -18.34
CA ARG A 85 -31.07 1.47 -17.28
C ARG A 85 -30.82 2.70 -16.41
N PRO A 86 -31.43 3.86 -16.73
CA PRO A 86 -31.30 5.07 -15.91
C PRO A 86 -32.03 4.97 -14.55
N ASP A 87 -32.94 4.01 -14.40
CA ASP A 87 -33.64 3.67 -13.15
C ASP A 87 -32.78 2.83 -12.20
N PHE A 88 -31.74 2.17 -12.71
CA PHE A 88 -30.86 1.31 -11.92
C PHE A 88 -29.77 2.13 -11.22
N ARG A 89 -29.55 1.86 -9.93
CA ARG A 89 -28.46 2.49 -9.16
C ARG A 89 -27.42 1.46 -8.74
N LEU A 90 -26.15 1.83 -8.89
CA LEU A 90 -25.01 1.07 -8.39
C LEU A 90 -24.36 1.85 -7.25
N ILE A 91 -24.25 1.21 -6.09
CA ILE A 91 -23.49 1.71 -4.95
C ILE A 91 -22.23 0.84 -4.84
N VAL A 92 -21.08 1.47 -4.66
CA VAL A 92 -19.81 0.77 -4.48
C VAL A 92 -19.23 1.21 -3.14
N THR A 93 -19.03 0.26 -2.23
CA THR A 93 -18.38 0.50 -0.95
C THR A 93 -16.99 -0.13 -0.93
N SER A 94 -16.03 0.56 -0.31
CA SER A 94 -14.63 0.21 -0.29
C SER A 94 -14.03 0.68 1.03
N ALA A 95 -13.49 -0.25 1.82
CA ALA A 95 -12.81 0.10 3.07
C ALA A 95 -11.50 0.89 2.87
N THR A 96 -10.82 0.73 1.72
CA THR A 96 -9.48 1.32 1.52
C THR A 96 -9.50 2.83 1.27
N LEU A 97 -10.53 3.35 0.58
CA LEU A 97 -10.62 4.79 0.31
C LEU A 97 -11.07 5.59 1.54
N ASP A 98 -11.88 4.99 2.42
CA ASP A 98 -12.32 5.64 3.66
C ASP A 98 -11.23 5.58 4.74
N ALA A 99 -10.48 4.47 4.86
CA ALA A 99 -9.41 4.33 5.85
C ALA A 99 -8.19 5.25 5.57
N GLU A 100 -7.80 5.42 4.30
CA GLU A 100 -6.70 6.32 3.91
C GLU A 100 -7.04 7.80 4.17
N ASN A 101 -8.29 8.20 3.98
CA ASN A 101 -8.73 9.57 4.27
C ASN A 101 -8.91 9.85 5.77
N ASP A 102 -9.30 8.84 6.57
CA ASP A 102 -9.60 9.01 8.00
C ASP A 102 -8.33 9.24 8.84
N TYR A 103 -7.29 8.42 8.67
CA TYR A 103 -6.06 8.62 9.45
C TYR A 103 -5.32 9.90 9.04
N LEU A 104 -5.42 10.29 7.76
CA LEU A 104 -4.79 11.52 7.26
C LEU A 104 -5.45 12.74 7.91
N ASP A 105 -6.78 12.82 7.91
CA ASP A 105 -7.49 13.93 8.56
C ASP A 105 -7.21 13.96 10.08
N ALA A 106 -7.24 12.80 10.74
CA ALA A 106 -6.88 12.69 12.16
C ALA A 106 -5.43 13.18 12.43
N ALA A 107 -4.49 12.86 11.54
CA ALA A 107 -3.12 13.36 11.63
C ALA A 107 -3.06 14.88 11.50
N LEU A 108 -3.76 15.46 10.52
CA LEU A 108 -3.80 16.91 10.32
C LEU A 108 -4.44 17.64 11.52
N ILE A 109 -5.52 17.11 12.08
CA ILE A 109 -6.17 17.64 13.29
C ILE A 109 -5.19 17.59 14.46
N THR A 110 -4.46 16.48 14.61
CA THR A 110 -3.45 16.31 15.67
C THR A 110 -2.31 17.32 15.54
N VAL A 111 -1.82 17.59 14.32
CA VAL A 111 -0.82 18.65 14.07
C VAL A 111 -1.32 20.00 14.57
N LEU A 112 -2.55 20.38 14.19
CA LEU A 112 -3.13 21.67 14.57
C LEU A 112 -3.38 21.77 16.08
N GLN A 113 -3.88 20.70 16.69
CA GLN A 113 -4.08 20.64 18.14
C GLN A 113 -2.75 20.84 18.86
N ILE A 114 -1.71 20.10 18.49
CA ILE A 114 -0.37 20.24 19.08
C ILE A 114 0.12 21.68 18.89
N HIS A 115 0.02 22.24 17.69
CA HIS A 115 0.44 23.62 17.38
C HIS A 115 -0.23 24.67 18.28
N LEU A 116 -1.51 24.46 18.62
CA LEU A 116 -2.31 25.42 19.39
C LEU A 116 -2.22 25.23 20.92
N SER A 117 -2.06 24.00 21.40
CA SER A 117 -2.17 23.70 22.84
C SER A 117 -0.86 23.30 23.52
N GLU A 118 0.10 22.77 22.76
CA GLU A 118 1.35 22.25 23.33
C GLU A 118 2.45 23.33 23.42
N PRO A 119 3.38 23.25 24.40
CA PRO A 119 4.56 24.12 24.50
C PRO A 119 5.49 24.09 23.28
N GLU A 120 6.56 24.92 23.30
CA GLU A 120 7.56 24.96 22.23
C GLU A 120 8.15 23.59 21.91
N GLY A 121 8.37 23.34 20.61
CA GLY A 121 8.87 22.08 20.08
C GLY A 121 8.30 21.79 18.70
N ASP A 122 9.14 21.32 17.79
CA ASP A 122 8.76 21.03 16.42
C ASP A 122 8.05 19.67 16.29
N ILE A 123 7.26 19.55 15.23
CA ILE A 123 6.40 18.40 14.95
C ILE A 123 7.01 17.59 13.81
N LEU A 124 7.03 16.27 13.96
CA LEU A 124 7.33 15.31 12.90
C LEU A 124 6.10 14.44 12.66
N LEU A 125 5.50 14.56 11.48
CA LEU A 125 4.38 13.75 11.02
C LEU A 125 4.89 12.70 10.02
N PHE A 126 4.60 11.42 10.27
CA PHE A 126 4.87 10.34 9.33
C PHE A 126 3.69 10.11 8.39
N LEU A 127 3.93 10.11 7.08
CA LEU A 127 2.98 9.72 6.02
C LEU A 127 3.63 8.74 5.04
N THR A 128 2.86 8.19 4.11
CA THR A 128 3.29 7.01 3.34
C THR A 128 4.00 7.34 2.03
N GLY A 129 3.75 8.50 1.42
CA GLY A 129 4.36 8.87 0.15
C GLY A 129 4.12 10.32 -0.29
N GLN A 130 4.69 10.67 -1.44
CA GLN A 130 4.71 12.05 -1.96
C GLN A 130 3.32 12.67 -2.10
N GLU A 131 2.39 12.01 -2.81
CA GLU A 131 1.05 12.57 -3.07
C GLU A 131 0.31 12.93 -1.77
N GLU A 132 0.40 12.05 -0.78
CA GLU A 132 -0.19 12.23 0.54
C GLU A 132 0.47 13.38 1.32
N ILE A 133 1.80 13.47 1.24
CA ILE A 133 2.58 14.55 1.87
C ILE A 133 2.24 15.90 1.25
N ASP A 134 2.22 16.00 -0.07
CA ASP A 134 1.91 17.24 -0.77
C ASP A 134 0.47 17.71 -0.45
N PHE A 135 -0.49 16.77 -0.44
CA PHE A 135 -1.86 17.05 -0.01
C PHE A 135 -1.96 17.48 1.46
N ALA A 136 -1.25 16.80 2.36
CA ALA A 136 -1.20 17.16 3.78
C ALA A 136 -0.62 18.57 3.98
N CYS A 137 0.46 18.89 3.28
CA CYS A 137 1.10 20.19 3.35
C CYS A 137 0.15 21.30 2.87
N GLN A 138 -0.53 21.09 1.73
CA GLN A 138 -1.53 22.03 1.23
C GLN A 138 -2.68 22.22 2.23
N SER A 139 -3.24 21.11 2.74
CA SER A 139 -4.36 21.11 3.67
C SER A 139 -4.03 21.83 4.98
N LEU A 140 -2.83 21.61 5.55
CA LEU A 140 -2.35 22.35 6.72
C LEU A 140 -2.23 23.84 6.43
N HIS A 141 -1.73 24.20 5.25
CA HIS A 141 -1.55 25.59 4.86
C HIS A 141 -2.90 26.33 4.73
N GLU A 142 -3.91 25.66 4.16
CA GLU A 142 -5.28 26.19 4.05
C GLU A 142 -5.97 26.32 5.42
N ARG A 143 -5.86 25.29 6.28
CA ARG A 143 -6.42 25.32 7.65
C ARG A 143 -5.78 26.43 8.49
N MET A 144 -4.47 26.61 8.40
CA MET A 144 -3.75 27.69 9.09
C MET A 144 -4.20 29.08 8.62
N LYS A 145 -4.46 29.27 7.32
CA LYS A 145 -5.02 30.53 6.80
C LYS A 145 -6.41 30.83 7.37
N GLY A 146 -7.23 29.80 7.60
CA GLY A 146 -8.57 29.92 8.19
C GLY A 146 -8.58 30.33 9.67
N LEU A 147 -7.54 29.99 10.44
CA LEU A 147 -7.44 30.29 11.87
C LEU A 147 -7.16 31.78 12.21
N GLY A 148 -6.83 32.60 11.21
CA GLY A 148 -6.63 34.05 11.37
C GLY A 148 -5.26 34.43 11.95
N ARG A 149 -5.08 35.73 12.28
CA ARG A 149 -3.77 36.32 12.65
C ARG A 149 -3.33 36.13 14.12
N ASN A 150 -4.19 35.57 14.96
CA ASN A 150 -3.93 35.43 16.40
C ASN A 150 -3.19 34.13 16.76
N VAL A 151 -2.84 33.32 15.76
CA VAL A 151 -2.16 32.03 15.94
C VAL A 151 -0.69 32.15 15.53
N PRO A 152 0.24 31.53 16.28
CA PRO A 152 1.64 31.42 15.88
C PRO A 152 1.78 30.84 14.47
N GLU A 153 2.78 31.29 13.72
CA GLU A 153 3.02 30.79 12.37
C GLU A 153 3.53 29.34 12.40
N LEU A 154 2.98 28.49 11.54
CA LEU A 154 3.39 27.10 11.34
C LEU A 154 4.16 26.99 10.02
N ILE A 155 5.44 26.63 10.10
CA ILE A 155 6.30 26.37 8.95
C ILE A 155 6.14 24.91 8.55
N ILE A 156 5.59 24.66 7.36
CA ILE A 156 5.29 23.31 6.87
C ILE A 156 6.35 22.90 5.84
N LEU A 157 7.05 21.78 6.07
CA LEU A 157 8.12 21.29 5.20
C LEU A 157 7.92 19.81 4.84
N PRO A 158 7.83 19.45 3.54
CA PRO A 158 7.74 18.06 3.10
C PRO A 158 9.12 17.38 3.02
N VAL A 159 9.18 16.06 3.25
CA VAL A 159 10.40 15.24 3.07
C VAL A 159 10.06 13.85 2.53
N TYR A 160 10.55 13.54 1.33
CA TYR A 160 10.46 12.22 0.70
C TYR A 160 11.65 12.00 -0.23
N SER A 161 11.89 10.75 -0.66
CA SER A 161 13.13 10.35 -1.34
C SER A 161 13.42 11.09 -2.65
N ALA A 162 12.39 11.52 -3.40
CA ALA A 162 12.53 12.23 -4.66
C ALA A 162 12.73 13.77 -4.51
N LEU A 163 12.76 14.28 -3.29
CA LEU A 163 12.84 15.72 -3.04
C LEU A 163 14.25 16.27 -3.34
N PRO A 164 14.38 17.41 -4.04
CA PRO A 164 15.69 18.05 -4.29
C PRO A 164 16.44 18.37 -2.99
N SER A 165 17.77 18.17 -2.99
CA SER A 165 18.62 18.34 -1.81
C SER A 165 18.55 19.74 -1.19
N GLU A 166 18.35 20.78 -2.00
CA GLU A 166 18.21 22.17 -1.57
C GLU A 166 16.94 22.40 -0.73
N ILE A 167 15.85 21.69 -1.05
CA ILE A 167 14.60 21.76 -0.27
C ILE A 167 14.74 20.88 0.96
N GLN A 168 15.37 19.72 0.83
CA GLN A 168 15.64 18.81 1.93
C GLN A 168 16.51 19.45 3.01
N SER A 169 17.49 20.31 2.67
CA SER A 169 18.35 20.95 3.67
C SER A 169 17.60 21.92 4.59
N ARG A 170 16.49 22.50 4.13
CA ARG A 170 15.68 23.46 4.90
C ARG A 170 15.03 22.84 6.14
N ILE A 171 14.90 21.52 6.19
CA ILE A 171 14.31 20.83 7.35
C ILE A 171 15.23 20.88 8.57
N PHE A 172 16.53 21.07 8.36
CA PHE A 172 17.53 21.17 9.43
C PHE A 172 17.62 22.58 10.01
N ASP A 173 17.08 23.58 9.32
CA ASP A 173 17.07 24.94 9.83
C ASP A 173 16.17 25.03 11.09
N PRO A 174 16.62 25.68 12.17
CA PRO A 174 15.81 25.85 13.37
C PRO A 174 14.59 26.74 13.09
N ALA A 175 13.48 26.45 13.75
CA ALA A 175 12.30 27.31 13.69
C ALA A 175 12.63 28.70 14.28
N PRO A 176 12.25 29.82 13.62
CA PRO A 176 12.39 31.14 14.19
C PRO A 176 11.60 31.30 15.50
N GLN A 177 12.05 32.19 16.37
CA GLN A 177 11.43 32.39 17.69
C GLN A 177 9.93 32.74 17.57
N GLY A 178 9.11 32.06 18.37
CA GLY A 178 7.65 32.21 18.36
C GLY A 178 6.94 31.55 17.17
N LYS A 179 7.66 30.79 16.33
CA LYS A 179 7.10 29.95 15.27
C LYS A 179 7.35 28.47 15.57
N ARG A 180 6.55 27.60 14.95
CA ARG A 180 6.74 26.14 15.02
C ARG A 180 6.98 25.58 13.64
N LYS A 181 7.84 24.58 13.52
CA LYS A 181 8.03 23.82 12.28
C LYS A 181 7.28 22.48 12.39
N VAL A 182 6.59 22.10 11.33
CA VAL A 182 6.10 20.74 11.11
C VAL A 182 6.80 20.16 9.88
N VAL A 183 7.48 19.04 10.10
CA VAL A 183 8.07 18.24 9.03
C VAL A 183 7.13 17.08 8.74
N VAL A 184 6.68 16.99 7.49
CA VAL A 184 5.82 15.91 7.01
C VAL A 184 6.67 14.97 6.17
N ALA A 185 6.92 13.77 6.66
CA ALA A 185 7.96 12.89 6.14
C ALA A 185 7.50 11.46 5.90
N THR A 186 8.16 10.77 4.96
CA THR A 186 8.10 9.31 4.87
C THR A 186 8.97 8.65 5.94
N ASN A 187 9.08 7.32 5.87
CA ASN A 187 10.01 6.53 6.70
C ASN A 187 11.49 6.92 6.55
N ILE A 188 11.87 7.83 5.64
CA ILE A 188 13.22 8.42 5.60
C ILE A 188 13.60 9.10 6.93
N ALA A 189 12.64 9.67 7.65
CA ALA A 189 12.85 10.26 8.97
C ALA A 189 12.93 9.23 10.10
N GLU A 190 12.63 7.95 9.84
CA GLU A 190 12.63 6.88 10.85
C GLU A 190 14.05 6.49 11.27
N THR A 191 14.99 6.41 10.32
CA THR A 191 16.40 6.02 10.55
C THR A 191 17.37 7.06 10.01
N SER A 192 17.15 7.54 8.79
CA SER A 192 18.19 8.14 7.94
C SER A 192 18.42 9.63 8.17
N LEU A 193 17.49 10.33 8.82
CA LEU A 193 17.59 11.78 9.05
C LEU A 193 17.42 12.11 10.53
N THR A 194 18.17 13.10 11.01
CA THR A 194 18.10 13.58 12.39
C THR A 194 17.75 15.06 12.38
N ILE A 195 16.49 15.36 12.66
CA ILE A 195 15.99 16.75 12.68
C ILE A 195 16.02 17.22 14.12
N ASP A 196 16.84 18.22 14.38
CA ASP A 196 16.93 18.83 15.71
C ASP A 196 15.68 19.65 16.00
N GLY A 197 15.32 19.74 17.28
CA GLY A 197 14.14 20.50 17.73
C GLY A 197 12.81 19.75 17.66
N ILE A 198 12.77 18.50 17.19
CA ILE A 198 11.56 17.67 17.24
C ILE A 198 11.27 17.24 18.68
N TYR A 199 10.08 17.60 19.17
CA TYR A 199 9.53 17.18 20.47
C TYR A 199 8.23 16.41 20.32
N TYR A 200 7.52 16.58 19.20
CA TYR A 200 6.22 15.98 18.96
C TYR A 200 6.28 15.09 17.72
N VAL A 201 5.95 13.82 17.89
CA VAL A 201 5.83 12.86 16.77
C VAL A 201 4.37 12.48 16.62
N ILE A 202 3.87 12.47 15.38
CA ILE A 202 2.56 11.95 15.02
C ILE A 202 2.79 10.75 14.11
N ASP A 203 2.30 9.58 14.53
CA ASP A 203 2.52 8.31 13.87
C ASP A 203 1.19 7.63 13.55
N PRO A 204 0.72 7.72 12.30
CA PRO A 204 -0.46 6.98 11.84
C PRO A 204 -0.26 5.46 11.81
N GLY A 205 0.99 4.97 11.88
CA GLY A 205 1.27 3.53 11.91
C GLY A 205 1.37 2.86 10.54
N PHE A 206 1.51 3.63 9.45
CA PHE A 206 1.61 3.10 8.09
C PHE A 206 2.94 3.44 7.40
N ALA A 207 3.31 2.62 6.41
CA ALA A 207 4.39 2.88 5.47
C ALA A 207 4.10 2.22 4.12
N LYS A 208 4.61 2.78 3.00
CA LYS A 208 4.66 2.06 1.72
C LYS A 208 5.79 1.05 1.75
N GLN A 209 5.49 -0.18 1.38
CA GLN A 209 6.45 -1.26 1.28
C GLN A 209 6.32 -1.96 -0.06
N ASN A 210 7.45 -2.35 -0.64
CA ASN A 210 7.44 -3.19 -1.83
C ASN A 210 7.08 -4.63 -1.41
N VAL A 211 6.09 -5.20 -2.10
CA VAL A 211 5.62 -6.56 -1.88
C VAL A 211 5.57 -7.26 -3.23
N PHE A 212 6.34 -8.32 -3.34
CA PHE A 212 6.33 -9.21 -4.50
C PHE A 212 5.21 -10.23 -4.38
N ASN A 213 4.40 -10.38 -5.43
CA ASN A 213 3.45 -11.46 -5.54
C ASN A 213 4.00 -12.56 -6.47
N PRO A 214 4.46 -13.71 -5.93
CA PRO A 214 5.08 -14.76 -6.73
C PRO A 214 4.14 -15.40 -7.76
N LYS A 215 2.82 -15.33 -7.56
CA LYS A 215 1.84 -15.89 -8.50
C LYS A 215 1.65 -15.01 -9.73
N LEU A 216 1.71 -13.69 -9.54
CA LEU A 216 1.57 -12.72 -10.62
C LEU A 216 2.93 -12.34 -11.24
N GLY A 217 4.03 -12.57 -10.52
CA GLY A 217 5.37 -12.18 -10.95
C GLY A 217 5.58 -10.67 -10.96
N LEU A 218 4.86 -9.95 -10.11
CA LEU A 218 4.86 -8.48 -10.05
C LEU A 218 5.24 -8.00 -8.66
N ASP A 219 6.09 -6.98 -8.63
CA ASP A 219 6.36 -6.13 -7.47
C ASP A 219 5.30 -5.03 -7.41
N SER A 220 4.70 -4.84 -6.24
CA SER A 220 3.76 -3.75 -6.01
C SER A 220 4.11 -2.98 -4.74
N LEU A 221 4.00 -1.66 -4.82
CA LEU A 221 4.05 -0.79 -3.65
C LEU A 221 2.67 -0.77 -3.00
N VAL A 222 2.59 -1.32 -1.80
CA VAL A 222 1.36 -1.37 -1.01
C VAL A 222 1.57 -0.64 0.31
N ILE A 223 0.53 0.03 0.80
CA ILE A 223 0.53 0.60 2.15
C ILE A 223 0.31 -0.54 3.13
N THR A 224 1.20 -0.67 4.11
CA THR A 224 1.12 -1.68 5.16
C THR A 224 1.29 -1.07 6.54
N PRO A 225 0.73 -1.70 7.59
CA PRO A 225 1.04 -1.34 8.96
C PRO A 225 2.53 -1.51 9.24
N ILE A 226 3.09 -0.60 10.03
CA ILE A 226 4.48 -0.68 10.47
C ILE A 226 4.70 -1.76 11.53
N SER A 227 5.94 -2.19 11.69
CA SER A 227 6.34 -3.05 12.80
C SER A 227 6.39 -2.29 14.13
N GLN A 228 6.32 -3.01 15.24
CA GLN A 228 6.53 -2.46 16.58
C GLN A 228 7.92 -1.83 16.71
N ALA A 229 8.95 -2.46 16.12
CA ALA A 229 10.29 -1.91 16.05
C ALA A 229 10.30 -0.53 15.36
N SER A 230 9.65 -0.41 14.20
CA SER A 230 9.51 0.87 13.48
C SER A 230 8.74 1.91 14.28
N ALA A 231 7.60 1.54 14.87
CA ALA A 231 6.82 2.42 15.75
C ALA A 231 7.63 2.94 16.96
N ASN A 232 8.57 2.14 17.46
CA ASN A 232 9.47 2.55 18.53
C ASN A 232 10.59 3.46 18.04
N GLN A 233 11.12 3.26 16.84
CA GLN A 233 12.07 4.18 16.21
C GLN A 233 11.43 5.55 15.93
N ARG A 234 10.20 5.56 15.40
CA ARG A 234 9.40 6.78 15.19
C ARG A 234 9.16 7.51 16.51
N LYS A 235 8.69 6.82 17.55
CA LYS A 235 8.56 7.38 18.91
C LYS A 235 9.87 7.97 19.42
N GLY A 236 11.00 7.29 19.17
CA GLY A 236 12.33 7.74 19.58
C GLY A 236 12.74 9.09 18.98
N ARG A 237 12.12 9.55 17.89
CA ARG A 237 12.40 10.85 17.28
C ARG A 237 11.97 12.03 18.15
N ALA A 238 10.92 11.87 18.96
CA ALA A 238 10.48 12.89 19.91
C ALA A 238 11.44 13.08 21.09
N GLY A 239 12.28 12.08 21.39
CA GLY A 239 13.11 12.05 22.61
C GLY A 239 14.56 12.52 22.44
N ARG A 240 14.92 13.09 21.28
CA ARG A 240 16.33 13.39 20.94
C ARG A 240 16.86 14.64 21.62
N THR A 241 16.06 15.70 21.64
CA THR A 241 16.45 17.01 22.19
C THR A 241 16.07 17.14 23.67
N GLY A 242 15.02 16.45 24.09
CA GLY A 242 14.50 16.49 25.46
C GLY A 242 13.25 15.61 25.61
N PRO A 243 12.50 15.76 26.72
CA PRO A 243 11.25 15.04 26.93
C PRO A 243 10.20 15.43 25.88
N GLY A 244 9.89 14.52 24.96
CA GLY A 244 8.89 14.71 23.91
C GLY A 244 7.66 13.81 24.06
N LYS A 245 6.68 14.00 23.17
CA LYS A 245 5.44 13.22 23.09
C LYS A 245 5.32 12.55 21.72
N CYS A 246 4.78 11.34 21.73
CA CYS A 246 4.45 10.59 20.51
C CYS A 246 2.96 10.28 20.51
N PHE A 247 2.26 10.75 19.49
CA PHE A 247 0.84 10.54 19.25
C PHE A 247 0.66 9.45 18.21
N ARG A 248 0.27 8.26 18.66
CA ARG A 248 -0.04 7.12 17.78
C ARG A 248 -1.52 7.17 17.43
N LEU A 249 -1.86 7.17 16.14
CA LEU A 249 -3.26 7.24 15.68
C LEU A 249 -3.91 5.86 15.56
N TYR A 250 -3.50 4.95 16.44
CA TYR A 250 -3.97 3.58 16.50
C TYR A 250 -4.02 3.13 17.96
N THR A 251 -4.84 2.12 18.24
CA THR A 251 -5.06 1.66 19.60
C THR A 251 -3.87 0.89 20.15
N GLU A 252 -3.74 0.83 21.47
CA GLU A 252 -2.74 -0.03 22.13
C GLU A 252 -2.95 -1.51 21.78
N SER A 253 -4.21 -1.95 21.59
CA SER A 253 -4.51 -3.30 21.12
C SER A 253 -3.91 -3.57 19.73
N THR A 254 -4.07 -2.64 18.78
CA THR A 254 -3.50 -2.77 17.44
C THR A 254 -1.97 -2.85 17.49
N TYR A 255 -1.33 -2.02 18.33
CA TYR A 255 0.12 -2.09 18.54
C TYR A 255 0.60 -3.45 19.07
N LEU A 256 -0.12 -4.02 20.04
CA LEU A 256 0.29 -5.26 20.70
C LEU A 256 -0.08 -6.52 19.92
N ASN A 257 -1.24 -6.53 19.26
CA ASN A 257 -1.86 -7.73 18.71
C ASN A 257 -1.82 -7.80 17.18
N GLU A 258 -1.76 -6.68 16.47
CA GLU A 258 -1.84 -6.63 15.00
C GLU A 258 -0.49 -6.30 14.35
N MET A 259 0.33 -5.44 14.98
CA MET A 259 1.64 -5.06 14.46
C MET A 259 2.69 -6.15 14.69
N LEU A 260 3.43 -6.51 13.64
CA LEU A 260 4.55 -7.44 13.73
C LEU A 260 5.66 -6.88 14.63
N PRO A 261 6.36 -7.72 15.43
CA PRO A 261 7.44 -7.24 16.31
C PRO A 261 8.56 -6.53 15.54
N THR A 262 8.96 -7.10 14.40
CA THR A 262 10.00 -6.59 13.51
C THR A 262 9.50 -6.57 12.07
N THR A 263 10.13 -5.74 11.24
CA THR A 263 9.80 -5.69 9.82
C THR A 263 10.29 -6.95 9.14
N THR A 264 9.44 -7.56 8.31
CA THR A 264 9.82 -8.70 7.48
C THR A 264 11.02 -8.34 6.60
N PRO A 265 12.08 -9.16 6.57
CA PRO A 265 13.26 -8.93 5.75
C PRO A 265 12.92 -8.70 4.27
N GLU A 266 13.71 -7.86 3.60
CA GLU A 266 13.50 -7.53 2.19
C GLU A 266 13.58 -8.77 1.29
N ILE A 267 14.55 -9.66 1.55
CA ILE A 267 14.73 -10.92 0.79
C ILE A 267 13.48 -11.81 0.79
N GLN A 268 12.60 -11.69 1.79
CA GLN A 268 11.35 -12.46 1.85
C GLN A 268 10.19 -11.81 1.09
N ARG A 269 10.38 -10.57 0.58
CA ARG A 269 9.32 -9.72 0.03
C ARG A 269 9.60 -9.20 -1.38
N ILE A 270 10.78 -9.42 -1.94
CA ILE A 270 11.14 -8.93 -3.28
C ILE A 270 11.20 -10.06 -4.31
N ASN A 271 11.19 -9.69 -5.60
CA ASN A 271 11.57 -10.60 -6.67
C ASN A 271 13.06 -11.00 -6.52
N LEU A 272 13.31 -12.32 -6.50
CA LEU A 272 14.66 -12.87 -6.31
C LEU A 272 15.41 -13.12 -7.62
N GLY A 273 14.87 -12.75 -8.79
CA GLY A 273 15.48 -13.01 -10.09
C GLY A 273 16.91 -12.46 -10.22
N PHE A 274 17.10 -11.18 -9.92
CA PHE A 274 18.42 -10.53 -9.95
C PHE A 274 19.38 -11.13 -8.92
N THR A 275 18.90 -11.34 -7.68
CA THR A 275 19.68 -11.95 -6.60
C THR A 275 20.12 -13.37 -6.94
N ALA A 276 19.21 -14.20 -7.48
CA ALA A 276 19.50 -15.57 -7.88
C ALA A 276 20.52 -15.63 -9.02
N LEU A 277 20.41 -14.75 -10.02
CA LEU A 277 21.38 -14.63 -11.11
C LEU A 277 22.77 -14.28 -10.57
N THR A 278 22.82 -13.30 -9.68
CA THR A 278 24.07 -12.82 -9.05
C THR A 278 24.72 -13.91 -8.21
N MET A 279 23.96 -14.59 -7.34
CA MET A 279 24.47 -15.70 -6.53
C MET A 279 25.02 -16.85 -7.40
N LYS A 280 24.32 -17.20 -8.48
CA LYS A 280 24.79 -18.19 -9.44
C LYS A 280 26.07 -17.76 -10.14
N ALA A 281 26.20 -16.48 -10.51
CA ALA A 281 27.42 -15.93 -11.10
C ALA A 281 28.61 -15.95 -10.13
N MET A 282 28.35 -15.84 -8.82
CA MET A 282 29.35 -16.02 -7.75
C MET A 282 29.74 -17.48 -7.52
N GLY A 283 29.10 -18.44 -8.20
CA GLY A 283 29.37 -19.88 -8.06
C GLY A 283 28.51 -20.60 -7.02
N ILE A 284 27.48 -19.94 -6.47
CA ILE A 284 26.53 -20.56 -5.53
C ILE A 284 25.46 -21.30 -6.34
N ASN A 285 25.64 -22.61 -6.47
CA ASN A 285 24.75 -23.43 -7.30
C ASN A 285 23.51 -23.95 -6.57
N ASP A 286 23.61 -24.22 -5.27
CA ASP A 286 22.46 -24.68 -4.48
C ASP A 286 21.86 -23.53 -3.68
N LEU A 287 20.90 -22.83 -4.29
CA LEU A 287 20.20 -21.71 -3.65
C LEU A 287 19.18 -22.18 -2.61
N LEU A 288 18.71 -23.43 -2.67
CA LEU A 288 17.66 -23.93 -1.77
C LEU A 288 18.23 -24.38 -0.42
N THR A 289 19.51 -24.75 -0.37
CA THR A 289 20.21 -25.13 0.86
C THR A 289 21.18 -24.07 1.35
N PHE A 290 21.27 -22.93 0.64
CA PHE A 290 22.11 -21.82 1.05
C PHE A 290 21.69 -21.29 2.44
N ASP A 291 22.68 -21.03 3.29
CA ASP A 291 22.50 -20.60 4.67
C ASP A 291 22.19 -19.10 4.74
N PHE A 292 20.95 -18.74 4.39
CA PHE A 292 20.44 -17.38 4.57
C PHE A 292 20.19 -17.10 6.04
N MET A 293 20.56 -15.90 6.51
CA MET A 293 20.20 -15.42 7.86
C MET A 293 18.68 -15.47 8.08
N ASP A 294 17.94 -14.94 7.10
CA ASP A 294 16.49 -15.04 7.01
C ASP A 294 16.13 -15.64 5.64
N PRO A 295 15.77 -16.94 5.56
CA PRO A 295 15.55 -17.59 4.28
C PRO A 295 14.31 -17.03 3.56
N PRO A 296 14.39 -16.76 2.25
CA PRO A 296 13.23 -16.43 1.45
C PRO A 296 12.26 -17.63 1.33
N PRO A 297 10.98 -17.39 1.00
CA PRO A 297 10.06 -18.47 0.69
C PRO A 297 10.59 -19.35 -0.45
N ARG A 298 10.57 -20.67 -0.27
CA ARG A 298 11.05 -21.63 -1.29
C ARG A 298 10.40 -21.41 -2.66
N GLN A 299 9.11 -21.07 -2.67
CA GLN A 299 8.38 -20.79 -3.90
C GLN A 299 8.91 -19.55 -4.65
N ALA A 300 9.37 -18.53 -3.94
CA ALA A 300 9.98 -17.34 -4.55
C ALA A 300 11.32 -17.68 -5.22
N LEU A 301 12.16 -18.49 -4.56
CA LEU A 301 13.41 -18.99 -5.15
C LEU A 301 13.18 -19.85 -6.39
N VAL A 302 12.22 -20.78 -6.32
CA VAL A 302 11.87 -21.64 -7.47
C VAL A 302 11.35 -20.80 -8.63
N SER A 303 10.46 -19.84 -8.36
CA SER A 303 9.94 -18.93 -9.39
C SER A 303 11.04 -18.11 -10.06
N ALA A 304 11.99 -17.59 -9.27
CA ALA A 304 13.16 -16.86 -9.79
C ALA A 304 14.05 -17.75 -10.67
N MET A 305 14.34 -18.99 -10.25
CA MET A 305 15.11 -19.95 -11.05
C MET A 305 14.38 -20.33 -12.35
N GLU A 306 13.08 -20.57 -12.30
CA GLU A 306 12.26 -20.84 -13.48
C GLU A 306 12.26 -19.67 -14.46
N GLN A 307 12.19 -18.42 -13.96
CA GLN A 307 12.27 -17.23 -14.78
C GLN A 307 13.62 -17.12 -15.48
N LEU A 308 14.72 -17.34 -14.76
CA LEU A 308 16.07 -17.33 -15.34
C LEU A 308 16.28 -18.44 -16.38
N TYR A 309 15.72 -19.63 -16.14
CA TYR A 309 15.71 -20.71 -17.12
C TYR A 309 14.94 -20.33 -18.40
N LYS A 310 13.72 -19.76 -18.26
CA LYS A 310 12.93 -19.27 -19.40
C LYS A 310 13.64 -18.15 -20.18
N LEU A 311 14.44 -17.34 -19.49
CA LEU A 311 15.27 -16.31 -20.11
C LEU A 311 16.51 -16.90 -20.81
N GLY A 312 16.85 -18.18 -20.60
CA GLY A 312 18.06 -18.81 -21.11
C GLY A 312 19.32 -18.43 -20.33
N ALA A 313 19.15 -17.81 -19.16
CA ALA A 313 20.26 -17.50 -18.25
C ALA A 313 20.76 -18.75 -17.51
N LEU A 314 19.88 -19.73 -17.28
CA LEU A 314 20.19 -21.05 -16.72
C LEU A 314 19.92 -22.16 -17.74
N ASP A 315 20.65 -23.27 -17.65
CA ASP A 315 20.39 -24.52 -18.38
C ASP A 315 19.47 -25.48 -17.60
N GLU A 316 19.24 -26.69 -18.12
CA GLU A 316 18.34 -27.70 -17.55
C GLU A 316 18.83 -28.21 -16.18
N GLU A 317 20.15 -28.20 -15.96
CA GLU A 317 20.79 -28.52 -14.69
C GLU A 317 20.78 -27.33 -13.71
N GLY A 318 20.26 -26.17 -14.13
CA GLY A 318 20.19 -24.95 -13.34
C GLY A 318 21.55 -24.25 -13.19
N LEU A 319 22.52 -24.55 -14.06
CA LEU A 319 23.82 -23.90 -14.13
C LEU A 319 23.78 -22.69 -15.08
N LEU A 320 24.71 -21.77 -14.88
CA LEU A 320 24.70 -20.48 -15.56
C LEU A 320 25.25 -20.60 -16.99
N THR A 321 24.45 -20.22 -17.98
CA THR A 321 24.82 -20.29 -19.39
C THR A 321 25.79 -19.15 -19.77
N LYS A 322 26.34 -19.19 -21.00
CA LYS A 322 27.12 -18.05 -21.54
C LYS A 322 26.30 -16.76 -21.58
N LEU A 323 25.00 -16.86 -21.89
CA LEU A 323 24.09 -15.72 -21.88
C LEU A 323 23.89 -15.23 -20.44
N GLY A 324 23.63 -16.13 -19.49
CA GLY A 324 23.49 -15.79 -18.08
C GLY A 324 24.71 -15.06 -17.51
N ARG A 325 25.94 -15.45 -17.92
CA ARG A 325 27.17 -14.77 -17.47
C ARG A 325 27.20 -13.32 -17.92
N LYS A 326 26.89 -13.08 -19.20
CA LYS A 326 26.80 -11.73 -19.74
C LYS A 326 25.69 -10.92 -19.06
N MET A 327 24.53 -11.53 -18.79
CA MET A 327 23.42 -10.86 -18.11
C MET A 327 23.81 -10.41 -16.70
N ALA A 328 24.62 -11.19 -15.98
CA ALA A 328 25.08 -10.88 -14.63
C ALA A 328 26.11 -9.73 -14.57
N GLU A 329 26.67 -9.31 -15.71
CA GLU A 329 27.59 -8.17 -15.78
C GLU A 329 26.84 -6.82 -15.73
N PHE A 330 25.53 -6.81 -15.99
CA PHE A 330 24.70 -5.61 -15.97
C PHE A 330 23.99 -5.44 -14.62
N PRO A 331 23.95 -4.22 -14.06
CA PRO A 331 23.18 -3.89 -12.85
C PRO A 331 21.69 -3.68 -13.19
N LEU A 332 21.11 -4.61 -13.95
CA LEU A 332 19.74 -4.54 -14.46
C LEU A 332 18.99 -5.83 -14.13
N ASP A 333 17.66 -5.72 -14.08
CA ASP A 333 16.81 -6.90 -13.91
C ASP A 333 16.98 -7.89 -15.07
N PRO A 334 16.91 -9.22 -14.82
CA PRO A 334 17.21 -10.22 -15.84
C PRO A 334 16.45 -10.05 -17.18
N PRO A 335 15.15 -9.69 -17.22
CA PRO A 335 14.48 -9.40 -18.48
C PRO A 335 15.09 -8.23 -19.26
N LEU A 336 15.48 -7.15 -18.56
CA LEU A 336 16.09 -5.97 -19.17
C LEU A 336 17.51 -6.27 -19.65
N SER A 337 18.31 -6.99 -18.87
CA SER A 337 19.64 -7.46 -19.29
C SER A 337 19.56 -8.33 -20.55
N LYS A 338 18.57 -9.21 -20.64
CA LYS A 338 18.34 -10.03 -21.85
C LYS A 338 17.94 -9.16 -23.05
N MET A 339 17.04 -8.20 -22.84
CA MET A 339 16.59 -7.27 -23.88
C MET A 339 17.76 -6.46 -24.45
N LEU A 340 18.62 -5.94 -23.58
CA LEU A 340 19.83 -5.20 -23.96
C LEU A 340 20.83 -6.06 -24.72
N LEU A 341 21.01 -7.32 -24.33
CA LEU A 341 21.90 -8.23 -25.06
C LEU A 341 21.34 -8.61 -26.44
N ALA A 342 20.04 -8.83 -26.53
CA ALA A 342 19.38 -9.17 -27.79
C ALA A 342 19.33 -7.99 -28.78
N SER A 343 19.31 -6.75 -28.29
CA SER A 343 19.27 -5.56 -29.15
C SER A 343 20.53 -5.39 -29.99
N VAL A 344 21.68 -5.86 -29.50
CA VAL A 344 22.95 -5.88 -30.26
C VAL A 344 22.83 -6.78 -31.49
N ASP A 345 22.25 -7.98 -31.33
CA ASP A 345 22.06 -8.93 -32.43
C ASP A 345 21.01 -8.43 -33.44
N LEU A 346 20.05 -7.62 -32.99
CA LEU A 346 18.98 -7.03 -33.81
C LEU A 346 19.36 -5.66 -34.41
N GLY A 347 20.51 -5.09 -34.03
CA GLY A 347 20.97 -3.79 -34.52
C GLY A 347 20.15 -2.59 -34.05
N CYS A 348 19.49 -2.69 -32.88
CA CYS A 348 18.66 -1.64 -32.28
C CYS A 348 19.10 -1.29 -30.84
N SER A 349 20.41 -1.34 -30.58
CA SER A 349 20.97 -1.11 -29.25
C SER A 349 20.76 0.31 -28.73
N ASP A 350 20.82 1.31 -29.60
CA ASP A 350 20.72 2.72 -29.22
C ASP A 350 19.31 3.07 -28.73
N GLU A 351 18.28 2.56 -29.43
CA GLU A 351 16.89 2.73 -29.04
C GLU A 351 16.58 1.99 -27.73
N ILE A 352 17.11 0.77 -27.57
CA ILE A 352 16.89 -0.03 -26.37
C ILE A 352 17.61 0.55 -25.15
N LEU A 353 18.82 1.11 -25.32
CA LEU A 353 19.50 1.85 -24.26
C LEU A 353 18.66 3.04 -23.79
N THR A 354 18.08 3.80 -24.74
CA THR A 354 17.21 4.95 -24.43
C THR A 354 15.91 4.55 -23.73
N ILE A 355 15.44 3.31 -23.87
CA ILE A 355 14.23 2.80 -23.20
C ILE A 355 14.54 2.32 -21.78
N ILE A 356 15.78 1.85 -21.54
CA ILE A 356 16.20 1.30 -20.26
C ILE A 356 16.74 2.40 -19.32
N GLU A 357 17.43 3.42 -19.85
CA GLU A 357 17.75 4.67 -19.14
C GLU A 357 16.50 5.55 -18.93
#